data_AF-A0A8J6T2R7-F1
#
_entry.id   AF-A0A8J6T2R7-F1
#
_cell.length_a   1.000
_cell.length_b   1.000
_cell.length_c   1.000
_cell.angle_alpha   90.00
_cell.angle_beta   90.00
_cell.angle_gamma   90.00
#
_symmetry.space_group_name_H-M   'P 1'
#
loop_
_entity.id
_entity.type
_entity.pdbx_description
1 polymer ?
#
loop_
_entity_poly.entity_id
_entity_poly.type
_entity_poly.pdbx_seq_one_letter_code
_entity_poly.pdbx_strand_id
1 'polypeptide(L)'
;MKRIAIDMDEVMADFNAKHLRLFNRDYQENLTVEDLRISRLRDLRPLLKAEIRNYLDDPTFFRDLDVMKDSQEVIKELSEHYEVYITTAAMEVPTSFTAKFEW
;
A
#
# COMPACT_ATOMS: atom_id res chain seq x y z
N MET A 1 -23.90 -9.43 -15.33
CA MET A 1 -22.45 -9.62 -15.08
C MET A 1 -22.19 -9.38 -13.61
N LYS A 2 -21.36 -10.21 -12.95
CA LYS A 2 -20.98 -9.99 -11.55
C LYS A 2 -19.89 -8.92 -11.48
N ARG A 3 -19.80 -8.20 -10.36
CA ARG A 3 -18.84 -7.11 -10.15
C ARG A 3 -17.85 -7.46 -9.06
N ILE A 4 -16.60 -7.05 -9.21
CA ILE A 4 -15.53 -7.20 -8.21
C ILE A 4 -14.95 -5.82 -7.96
N ALA A 5 -14.94 -5.39 -6.70
CA ALA A 5 -14.15 -4.25 -6.24
C ALA A 5 -12.84 -4.77 -5.66
N ILE A 6 -11.72 -4.24 -6.15
CA ILE A 6 -10.36 -4.65 -5.76
C ILE A 6 -9.71 -3.48 -5.05
N ASP A 7 -9.26 -3.72 -3.82
CA ASP A 7 -8.47 -2.74 -3.07
C ASP A 7 -7.08 -2.56 -3.70
N MET A 8 -6.42 -1.43 -3.43
CA MET A 8 -5.13 -1.13 -4.02
C MET A 8 -3.96 -1.54 -3.12
N ASP A 9 -3.89 -0.96 -1.93
CA ASP A 9 -2.76 -1.14 -1.01
C ASP A 9 -2.81 -2.54 -0.39
N GLU A 10 -1.68 -3.25 -0.39
CA GLU A 10 -1.55 -4.63 0.11
C GLU A 10 -2.43 -5.67 -0.63
N VAL A 11 -2.92 -5.32 -1.82
CA VAL A 11 -3.64 -6.24 -2.72
C VAL A 11 -3.02 -6.26 -4.12
N MET A 12 -2.81 -5.08 -4.73
CA MET A 12 -2.12 -4.96 -6.02
C MET A 12 -0.86 -4.10 -5.95
N ALA A 13 -0.74 -3.22 -4.95
CA ALA A 13 0.42 -2.38 -4.68
C ALA A 13 1.02 -2.71 -3.31
N ASP A 14 2.34 -2.96 -3.26
CA ASP A 14 3.07 -3.33 -2.04
C ASP A 14 3.45 -2.09 -1.22
N PHE A 15 2.50 -1.64 -0.40
CA PHE A 15 2.63 -0.51 0.49
C PHE A 15 3.59 -0.82 1.64
N ASN A 16 3.44 -1.99 2.28
CA ASN A 16 4.18 -2.34 3.49
C ASN A 16 5.67 -2.50 3.22
N ALA A 17 6.07 -3.08 2.08
CA ALA A 17 7.49 -3.20 1.76
C ALA A 17 8.18 -1.83 1.66
N LYS A 18 7.56 -0.88 0.95
CA LYS A 18 8.10 0.50 0.87
C LYS A 18 8.09 1.18 2.24
N HIS A 19 7.00 1.06 3.00
CA HIS A 19 6.87 1.70 4.32
C HIS A 19 7.91 1.19 5.31
N LEU A 20 8.12 -0.13 5.36
CA LEU A 20 9.17 -0.77 6.16
C LEU A 20 10.56 -0.38 5.71
N ARG A 21 10.84 -0.36 4.40
CA ARG A 21 12.15 0.02 3.86
C ARG A 21 12.55 1.43 4.28
N LEU A 22 11.63 2.40 4.19
CA LEU A 22 11.89 3.78 4.62
C LEU A 22 12.10 3.85 6.13
N PHE A 23 11.23 3.20 6.90
CA PHE A 23 11.35 3.19 8.36
C PHE A 23 12.64 2.53 8.86
N ASN A 24 12.97 1.34 8.36
CA ASN A 24 14.19 0.62 8.71
C ASN A 24 15.45 1.42 8.37
N ARG A 25 15.46 2.11 7.22
CA ARG A 25 16.56 2.99 6.82
C ARG A 25 16.75 4.14 7.82
N ASP A 26 15.67 4.83 8.18
CA ASP A 26 15.74 6.07 8.96
C ASP A 26 15.96 5.81 10.47
N TYR A 27 15.50 4.66 10.96
CA TYR A 27 15.59 4.27 12.38
C TYR A 27 16.60 3.15 12.66
N GLN A 28 17.35 2.72 11.64
CA GLN A 28 18.34 1.63 11.73
C GLN A 28 17.74 0.33 12.29
N GLU A 29 16.54 0.00 11.81
CA GLU A 29 15.81 -1.20 12.21
C GLU A 29 15.86 -2.29 11.11
N ASN A 30 15.33 -3.46 11.43
CA ASN A 30 15.26 -4.60 10.51
C ASN A 30 13.90 -5.32 10.60
N LEU A 31 12.82 -4.54 10.66
CA LEU A 31 11.45 -5.06 10.65
C LEU A 31 11.11 -5.63 9.28
N THR A 32 10.34 -6.71 9.28
CA THR A 32 9.92 -7.46 8.09
C THR A 32 8.41 -7.43 7.95
N VAL A 33 7.90 -7.80 6.77
CA VAL A 33 6.45 -7.93 6.55
C VAL A 33 5.83 -9.00 7.47
N GLU A 34 6.61 -10.00 7.89
CA GLU A 34 6.15 -11.01 8.86
C GLU A 34 5.83 -10.38 10.22
N ASP A 35 6.60 -9.36 10.64
CA ASP A 35 6.33 -8.61 11.89
C ASP A 35 5.01 -7.84 11.82
N LEU A 36 4.51 -7.55 10.61
CA LEU A 36 3.24 -6.85 10.38
C LEU A 36 2.02 -7.78 10.32
N ARG A 37 2.17 -9.11 10.42
CA ARG A 37 1.04 -10.04 10.29
C ARG A 37 -0.07 -9.84 11.32
N ILE A 38 0.29 -9.42 12.52
CA ILE A 38 -0.65 -9.23 13.64
C ILE A 38 -0.69 -7.78 14.13
N SER A 39 0.02 -6.86 13.46
CA SER A 39 0.19 -5.49 13.94
C SER A 39 0.52 -4.54 12.77
N ARG A 40 0.25 -3.25 12.94
CA ARG A 40 0.68 -2.23 11.97
C ARG A 40 2.03 -1.66 12.42
N LEU A 41 2.81 -1.12 11.50
CA LEU A 41 4.12 -0.52 11.83
C LEU A 41 4.02 0.51 12.98
N ARG A 42 2.99 1.36 12.93
CA ARG A 42 2.67 2.35 13.97
C ARG A 42 2.30 1.76 15.34
N ASP A 43 1.87 0.51 15.39
CA ASP A 43 1.52 -0.18 16.62
C ASP A 43 2.72 -0.95 17.19
N LEU A 44 3.63 -1.42 16.32
CA LEU A 44 4.95 -1.92 16.73
C LEU A 44 5.85 -0.82 17.29
N ARG A 45 5.69 0.42 16.82
CA ARG A 45 6.49 1.59 17.22
C ARG A 45 5.59 2.75 17.65
N PRO A 46 4.92 2.62 18.80
CA PRO A 46 3.88 3.57 19.23
C PRO A 46 4.43 4.97 19.57
N LEU A 47 5.71 5.09 19.87
CA LEU A 47 6.37 6.38 20.11
C LEU A 47 6.69 7.14 18.83
N LEU A 48 6.64 6.48 17.66
CA LEU A 48 7.01 7.03 16.36
C LEU A 48 5.81 7.14 15.41
N LYS A 49 4.58 7.16 15.95
CA LYS A 49 3.33 7.14 15.15
C LYS A 49 3.25 8.31 14.18
N ALA A 50 3.70 9.49 14.61
CA ALA A 50 3.65 10.69 13.78
C ALA A 50 4.63 10.57 12.62
N GLU A 51 5.87 10.18 12.91
CA GLU A 51 6.95 10.04 11.94
C GLU A 51 6.65 8.94 10.91
N ILE A 52 6.09 7.81 11.37
CA ILE A 52 5.61 6.73 10.50
C ILE A 52 4.51 7.25 9.56
N ARG A 53 3.63 8.15 10.03
CA ARG A 53 2.59 8.76 9.19
C ARG A 53 3.18 9.78 8.22
N ASN A 54 4.19 10.54 8.61
CA ASN A 54 4.79 11.60 7.79
C ASN A 54 5.39 11.09 6.48
N TYR A 55 5.76 9.81 6.37
CA TYR A 55 6.15 9.22 5.08
C TYR A 55 5.05 9.35 4.02
N LEU A 56 3.79 9.34 4.44
CA LEU A 56 2.63 9.41 3.54
C LEU A 56 2.33 10.84 3.08
N ASP A 57 2.97 11.84 3.68
CA ASP A 57 2.86 13.24 3.25
C ASP A 57 3.68 13.51 1.98
N ASP A 58 4.62 12.63 1.64
CA ASP A 58 5.34 12.68 0.36
C ASP A 58 4.33 12.40 -0.78
N PRO A 59 4.08 13.37 -1.68
CA PRO A 59 3.12 13.21 -2.77
C PRO A 59 3.56 12.17 -3.80
N THR A 60 4.78 11.66 -3.73
CA THR A 60 5.30 10.60 -4.59
C THR A 60 5.27 9.23 -3.91
N PHE A 61 4.91 9.13 -2.62
CA PHE A 61 5.01 7.89 -1.84
C PHE A 61 4.33 6.70 -2.53
N PHE A 62 3.13 6.90 -3.07
CA PHE A 62 2.34 5.83 -3.67
C PHE A 62 2.66 5.60 -5.17
N ARG A 63 3.44 6.46 -5.80
CA ARG A 63 3.60 6.52 -7.27
C ARG A 63 4.43 5.37 -7.84
N ASP A 64 5.30 4.81 -7.02
CA ASP A 64 6.34 3.81 -7.33
C ASP A 64 6.28 2.61 -6.37
N LEU A 65 5.09 2.29 -5.84
CA LEU A 65 4.89 1.05 -5.08
C LEU A 65 5.16 -0.15 -5.99
N ASP A 66 5.85 -1.16 -5.46
CA ASP A 66 6.07 -2.40 -6.19
C ASP A 66 4.73 -3.12 -6.41
N VAL A 67 4.61 -3.85 -7.52
CA VAL A 67 3.40 -4.61 -7.84
C VAL A 67 3.33 -5.85 -6.96
N MET A 68 2.16 -6.10 -6.35
CA MET A 68 1.92 -7.32 -5.59
C MET A 68 2.03 -8.54 -6.51
N LYS A 69 2.74 -9.57 -6.04
CA LYS A 69 3.05 -10.76 -6.84
C LYS A 69 1.79 -11.34 -7.50
N ASP A 70 1.89 -11.63 -8.80
CA ASP A 70 0.85 -12.23 -9.66
C ASP A 70 -0.45 -11.40 -9.80
N SER A 71 -0.58 -10.24 -9.13
CA SER A 71 -1.83 -9.45 -9.09
C SER A 71 -2.28 -8.98 -10.47
N GLN A 72 -1.36 -8.50 -11.31
CA GLN A 72 -1.69 -8.04 -12.67
C GLN A 72 -2.25 -9.16 -13.56
N GLU A 73 -1.67 -10.37 -13.48
CA GLU A 73 -2.12 -11.53 -14.25
C GLU A 73 -3.50 -11.97 -13.80
N VAL A 74 -3.70 -12.14 -12.49
CA VAL A 74 -4.98 -12.58 -11.92
C VAL A 74 -6.09 -11.57 -12.15
N ILE A 75 -5.81 -10.26 -11.98
CA ILE A 75 -6.81 -9.20 -12.23
C ILE A 75 -7.20 -9.18 -13.72
N LYS A 76 -6.25 -9.41 -14.62
CA LYS A 76 -6.52 -9.52 -16.05
C LYS A 76 -7.46 -10.70 -16.35
N GLU A 77 -7.18 -11.88 -15.81
CA GLU A 77 -8.05 -13.06 -15.96
C GLU A 77 -9.46 -12.80 -15.40
N LEU A 78 -9.56 -12.19 -14.21
CA LEU A 78 -10.85 -11.81 -13.63
C LEU A 78 -11.63 -10.83 -14.53
N SER A 79 -10.95 -9.90 -15.20
CA SER A 79 -11.60 -8.92 -16.08
C SER A 79 -12.26 -9.55 -17.32
N GLU A 80 -11.88 -10.78 -17.70
CA GLU A 80 -12.50 -11.51 -18.81
C GLU A 80 -13.91 -12.03 -18.47
N HIS A 81 -14.23 -12.14 -17.17
CA HIS A 81 -15.48 -12.73 -16.67
C HIS A 81 -16.30 -11.78 -15.77
N TYR A 82 -15.68 -10.74 -15.21
CA TYR A 82 -16.26 -9.85 -14.22
C TYR A 82 -16.06 -8.38 -14.61
N GLU A 83 -16.98 -7.53 -14.14
CA GLU A 83 -16.78 -6.09 -14.17
C GLU A 83 -15.88 -5.72 -12.98
N VAL A 84 -14.62 -5.40 -13.27
CA VAL A 84 -13.61 -5.11 -12.24
C VAL A 84 -13.51 -3.60 -12.02
N TYR A 85 -13.55 -3.20 -10.75
CA TYR A 85 -13.33 -1.83 -10.30
C TYR A 85 -12.16 -1.81 -9.33
N ILE A 86 -11.21 -0.91 -9.55
CA ILE A 86 -10.20 -0.60 -8.53
C ILE A 86 -10.80 0.45 -7.59
N THR A 87 -10.80 0.15 -6.29
CA THR A 87 -11.35 1.01 -5.25
C THR A 87 -10.28 1.25 -4.20
N THR A 88 -9.94 2.49 -3.89
CA THR A 88 -8.93 2.81 -2.89
C THR A 88 -9.33 4.03 -2.07
N ALA A 89 -8.90 4.09 -0.81
CA ALA A 89 -9.11 5.24 0.04
C ALA A 89 -8.09 6.34 -0.28
N ALA A 90 -8.57 7.58 -0.40
CA ALA A 90 -7.71 8.76 -0.55
C ALA A 90 -7.97 9.84 0.51
N MET A 91 -9.15 9.86 1.13
CA MET A 91 -9.52 10.93 2.06
C MET A 91 -8.69 10.94 3.36
N GLU A 92 -8.21 9.77 3.82
CA GLU A 92 -7.36 9.66 5.02
C GLU A 92 -5.95 10.22 4.78
N VAL A 93 -5.48 10.13 3.54
CA VAL A 93 -4.15 10.57 3.08
C VAL A 93 -4.34 11.33 1.76
N PRO A 94 -4.76 12.62 1.79
CA PRO A 94 -5.12 13.35 0.57
C PRO A 94 -3.99 13.44 -0.47
N THR A 95 -2.73 13.47 -0.01
CA THR A 95 -1.52 13.41 -0.84
C THR A 95 -1.43 12.16 -1.71
N SER A 96 -2.12 11.08 -1.31
CA SER A 96 -2.11 9.82 -2.04
C SER A 96 -2.93 9.84 -3.33
N PHE A 97 -3.92 10.73 -3.47
CA PHE A 97 -4.89 10.66 -4.57
C PHE A 97 -4.22 10.66 -5.95
N THR A 98 -3.40 11.69 -6.22
CA THR A 98 -2.71 11.84 -7.51
C THR A 98 -1.74 10.68 -7.74
N ALA A 99 -0.95 10.34 -6.72
CA ALA A 99 0.03 9.26 -6.83
C ALA A 99 -0.61 7.89 -7.11
N LYS A 100 -1.74 7.59 -6.46
CA LYS A 100 -2.50 6.35 -6.68
C LYS A 100 -3.20 6.32 -8.04
N PHE A 101 -3.71 7.45 -8.50
CA PHE A 101 -4.34 7.56 -9.81
C PHE A 101 -3.33 7.36 -10.94
N GLU A 102 -2.10 7.86 -10.73
CA GLU A 102 -1.06 7.78 -11.75
C GLU A 102 -0.25 6.46 -11.68
N TRP A 103 -0.19 5.79 -10.52
CA TRP A 103 0.55 4.53 -10.28
C TRP A 103 0.35 3.52 -11.41
#